data_AF-A0A9C9KVL5-F1
#
_entry.id   AF-A0A9C9KVL5-F1
#
_cell.length_a   1.000
_cell.length_b   1.000
_cell.length_c   1.000
_cell.angle_alpha   90.00
_cell.angle_beta   90.00
_cell.angle_gamma   90.00
#
_symmetry.space_group_name_H-M   'P 1'
#
loop_
_entity.id
_entity.type
_entity.pdbx_description
1 polymer ?
#
loop_
_entity_poly.entity_id
_entity_poly.type
_entity_poly.pdbx_seq_one_letter_code
_entity_poly.pdbx_strand_id
1 'polypeptide(L)'
;MMSELFQLIQKKKLKTTAIVGMTKNVGKTVAFNHIVKGLKANKIRAGLVSAGYDGERFDRLTLKEKPKIFAPDGALVATAEACFEAADAVLELIEKSSFATPLGPVLVGEVKKAGRVELAGPASVSGLLELVKTMHRQGADRVLVDGAINRLASASPAVSDGTILATGASLGPTMDDVVKKTVFRRTILETPAVEDDLLLSLAKEGLVSGNAVLLHREGNGYRVEAVREMIPLLAGAQLIDKCRRETAAFVFGGALVDNNLQDIMELYENPPVVIVRDATRLFVSPEIYRRYINKRGRILALQKINLIAVTLNPTDPMGRDYDPEMFLQVMSEALRPCPVLDLVLQKDNLS
;
A
#
# COMPACT_ATOMS: atom_id res chain seq x y z
N MET A 1 -4.46 -24.69 -14.39
CA MET A 1 -3.40 -24.71 -13.35
C MET A 1 -3.58 -23.49 -12.44
N MET A 2 -3.27 -23.56 -11.14
CA MET A 2 -3.34 -22.38 -10.26
C MET A 2 -2.22 -21.40 -10.63
N SER A 3 -2.53 -20.11 -10.76
CA SER A 3 -1.51 -19.12 -11.05
C SER A 3 -0.53 -18.93 -9.89
N GLU A 4 0.71 -18.61 -10.23
CA GLU A 4 1.80 -18.44 -9.26
C GLU A 4 1.47 -17.37 -8.20
N LEU A 5 0.88 -16.24 -8.62
CA LEU A 5 0.46 -15.19 -7.71
C LEU A 5 -0.56 -15.70 -6.67
N PHE A 6 -1.54 -16.49 -7.10
CA PHE A 6 -2.55 -17.02 -6.18
C PHE A 6 -1.93 -18.04 -5.20
N GLN A 7 -0.99 -18.87 -5.68
CA GLN A 7 -0.27 -19.81 -4.82
C GLN A 7 0.55 -19.08 -3.74
N LEU A 8 1.22 -17.97 -4.07
CA LEU A 8 1.96 -17.14 -3.10
C LEU A 8 1.05 -16.60 -1.99
N ILE A 9 -0.13 -16.07 -2.36
CA ILE A 9 -1.13 -15.55 -1.40
C ILE A 9 -1.62 -16.68 -0.48
N GLN A 10 -1.95 -17.85 -1.06
CA GLN A 10 -2.46 -18.99 -0.32
C GLN A 10 -1.42 -19.58 0.65
N LYS A 11 -0.17 -19.72 0.19
CA LYS A 11 0.94 -20.23 1.02
C LYS A 11 1.15 -19.37 2.27
N LYS A 12 1.00 -18.05 2.14
CA LYS A 12 1.12 -17.10 3.26
C LYS A 12 -0.14 -16.96 4.11
N LYS A 13 -1.24 -17.62 3.75
CA LYS A 13 -2.54 -17.59 4.48
C LYS A 13 -3.06 -16.17 4.77
N LEU A 14 -2.81 -15.23 3.85
CA LEU A 14 -3.19 -13.82 4.01
C LEU A 14 -4.71 -13.70 4.03
N LYS A 15 -5.30 -13.01 5.02
CA LYS A 15 -6.76 -12.76 5.07
C LYS A 15 -7.12 -11.49 4.30
N THR A 16 -6.29 -10.47 4.36
CA THR A 16 -6.46 -9.23 3.60
C THR A 16 -5.23 -8.96 2.75
N THR A 17 -5.43 -8.74 1.44
CA THR A 17 -4.36 -8.42 0.50
C THR A 17 -4.64 -7.10 -0.20
N ALA A 18 -3.67 -6.17 -0.15
CA ALA A 18 -3.74 -4.91 -0.86
C ALA A 18 -2.98 -4.98 -2.18
N ILE A 19 -3.52 -4.33 -3.21
CA ILE A 19 -2.85 -4.18 -4.50
C ILE A 19 -2.61 -2.68 -4.73
N VAL A 20 -1.35 -2.31 -4.85
CA VAL A 20 -0.93 -0.91 -4.97
C VAL A 20 -0.31 -0.70 -6.33
N GLY A 21 -0.83 0.27 -7.10
CA GLY A 21 -0.25 0.67 -8.37
C GLY A 21 0.72 1.84 -8.22
N MET A 22 1.89 1.75 -8.87
CA MET A 22 2.89 2.82 -8.93
C MET A 22 2.50 4.00 -9.82
N THR A 23 1.57 3.83 -10.74
CA THR A 23 0.93 4.91 -11.51
C THR A 23 -0.34 4.37 -12.19
N LYS A 24 -1.02 5.16 -13.03
CA LYS A 24 -2.12 4.66 -13.88
C LYS A 24 -1.57 3.65 -14.89
N ASN A 25 -2.39 2.69 -15.30
CA ASN A 25 -2.07 1.74 -16.37
C ASN A 25 -0.87 0.80 -16.11
N VAL A 26 -0.56 0.50 -14.85
CA VAL A 26 0.48 -0.47 -14.45
C VAL A 26 -0.05 -1.88 -14.19
N GLY A 27 -1.27 -2.21 -14.65
CA GLY A 27 -1.84 -3.55 -14.50
C GLY A 27 -2.44 -3.87 -13.11
N LYS A 28 -2.63 -2.89 -12.22
CA LYS A 28 -3.26 -3.08 -10.89
C LYS A 28 -4.60 -3.84 -10.98
N THR A 29 -5.52 -3.39 -11.83
CA THR A 29 -6.83 -4.03 -12.00
C THR A 29 -6.72 -5.43 -12.64
N VAL A 30 -5.71 -5.65 -13.50
CA VAL A 30 -5.43 -6.98 -14.06
C VAL A 30 -5.02 -7.93 -12.93
N ALA A 31 -4.11 -7.51 -12.06
CA ALA A 31 -3.73 -8.26 -10.86
C ALA A 31 -4.92 -8.52 -9.94
N PHE A 32 -5.75 -7.51 -9.69
CA PHE A 32 -6.96 -7.64 -8.87
C PHE A 32 -7.90 -8.72 -9.42
N ASN A 33 -8.29 -8.61 -10.68
CA ASN A 33 -9.18 -9.57 -11.33
C ASN A 33 -8.54 -10.97 -11.43
N HIS A 34 -7.22 -11.04 -11.56
CA HIS A 34 -6.50 -12.31 -11.58
C HIS A 34 -6.65 -13.05 -10.24
N ILE A 35 -6.49 -12.35 -9.11
CA ILE A 35 -6.66 -12.94 -7.78
C ILE A 35 -8.13 -13.33 -7.53
N VAL A 36 -9.09 -12.47 -7.91
CA VAL A 36 -10.52 -12.78 -7.79
C VAL A 36 -10.89 -14.06 -8.54
N LYS A 37 -10.36 -14.27 -9.75
CA LYS A 37 -10.54 -15.52 -10.49
C LYS A 37 -10.00 -16.73 -9.73
N GLY A 38 -8.82 -16.61 -9.12
CA GLY A 38 -8.24 -17.64 -8.26
C GLY A 38 -9.12 -17.96 -7.05
N LEU A 39 -9.63 -16.94 -6.35
CA LEU A 39 -10.55 -17.11 -5.21
C LEU A 39 -11.84 -17.82 -5.63
N LYS A 40 -12.47 -17.38 -6.74
CA LYS A 40 -13.67 -18.01 -7.30
C LYS A 40 -13.44 -19.48 -7.64
N ALA A 41 -12.36 -19.78 -8.36
CA ALA A 41 -12.04 -21.15 -8.78
C ALA A 41 -11.85 -22.11 -7.60
N ASN A 42 -11.46 -21.58 -6.45
CA ASN A 42 -11.23 -22.34 -5.22
C ASN A 42 -12.40 -22.22 -4.21
N LYS A 43 -13.53 -21.64 -4.61
CA LYS A 43 -14.73 -21.43 -3.77
C LYS A 43 -14.42 -20.68 -2.47
N ILE A 44 -13.48 -19.73 -2.53
CA ILE A 44 -13.12 -18.86 -1.41
C ILE A 44 -13.94 -17.58 -1.53
N ARG A 45 -14.70 -17.23 -0.49
CA ARG A 45 -15.57 -16.06 -0.50
C ARG A 45 -14.74 -14.79 -0.42
N ALA A 46 -14.78 -14.00 -1.49
CA ALA A 46 -14.03 -12.76 -1.61
C ALA A 46 -14.81 -11.57 -1.04
N GLY A 47 -14.11 -10.65 -0.38
CA GLY A 47 -14.55 -9.28 -0.12
C GLY A 47 -13.77 -8.30 -0.98
N LEU A 48 -14.44 -7.43 -1.73
CA LEU A 48 -13.84 -6.50 -2.68
C LEU A 48 -14.09 -5.05 -2.22
N VAL A 49 -13.03 -4.29 -1.96
CA VAL A 49 -13.11 -2.89 -1.51
C VAL A 49 -12.00 -2.05 -2.14
N SER A 50 -12.16 -0.73 -2.21
CA SER A 50 -11.14 0.21 -2.70
C SER A 50 -10.75 1.23 -1.63
N ALA A 51 -9.52 1.74 -1.70
CA ALA A 51 -9.05 2.84 -0.85
C ALA A 51 -9.30 4.19 -1.55
N GLY A 52 -10.53 4.69 -1.47
CA GLY A 52 -10.94 5.96 -2.06
C GLY A 52 -11.64 5.83 -3.41
N TYR A 53 -11.88 6.98 -4.04
CA TYR A 53 -12.42 7.10 -5.39
C TYR A 53 -11.41 7.86 -6.26
N ASP A 54 -11.02 7.28 -7.39
CA ASP A 54 -10.07 7.91 -8.34
C ASP A 54 -10.78 8.83 -9.36
N GLY A 55 -12.02 9.25 -9.07
CA GLY A 55 -12.63 10.45 -9.65
C GLY A 55 -13.10 10.38 -11.11
N GLU A 56 -12.70 9.35 -11.85
CA GLU A 56 -12.79 9.34 -13.32
C GLU A 56 -13.46 8.07 -13.82
N ARG A 57 -14.73 8.18 -14.26
CA ARG A 57 -15.50 7.11 -14.94
C ARG A 57 -14.90 6.72 -16.29
N PHE A 58 -14.23 7.68 -16.93
CA PHE A 58 -13.42 7.51 -18.15
C PHE A 58 -11.97 7.85 -17.83
N ASP A 59 -11.03 6.98 -18.18
CA ASP A 59 -9.61 7.32 -18.08
C ASP A 59 -9.33 8.47 -19.07
N ARG A 60 -9.02 9.67 -18.54
CA ARG A 60 -8.85 10.89 -19.35
C ARG A 60 -7.70 10.80 -20.36
N LEU A 61 -6.75 9.89 -20.16
CA LEU A 61 -5.61 9.69 -21.05
C LEU A 61 -5.96 8.77 -22.22
N THR A 62 -6.81 7.78 -21.98
CA THR A 62 -7.12 6.74 -22.98
C THR A 62 -8.52 6.85 -23.59
N LEU A 63 -9.39 7.69 -23.02
CA LEU A 63 -10.82 7.82 -23.35
C LEU A 63 -11.61 6.49 -23.29
N LYS A 64 -11.04 5.46 -22.67
CA LYS A 64 -11.67 4.16 -22.46
C LYS A 64 -12.36 4.11 -21.11
N GLU A 65 -13.44 3.33 -21.01
CA GLU A 65 -14.04 2.99 -19.73
C GLU A 65 -12.97 2.35 -18.84
N LYS A 66 -12.93 2.77 -17.58
CA LYS A 66 -12.01 2.21 -16.61
C LYS A 66 -12.28 0.71 -16.47
N PRO A 67 -11.26 -0.16 -16.45
CA PRO A 67 -11.50 -1.58 -16.34
C PRO A 67 -12.24 -1.88 -15.02
N LYS A 68 -13.48 -2.36 -15.13
CA LYS A 68 -14.30 -2.74 -13.98
C LYS A 68 -13.74 -3.99 -13.31
N ILE A 69 -13.98 -4.13 -12.01
CA ILE A 69 -13.60 -5.32 -11.25
C ILE A 69 -14.70 -6.37 -11.43
N PHE A 70 -14.30 -7.61 -11.71
CA PHE A 70 -15.24 -8.74 -11.79
C PHE A 70 -15.60 -9.19 -10.37
N ALA A 71 -16.89 -9.18 -10.04
CA ALA A 71 -17.42 -9.62 -8.76
C ALA A 71 -18.15 -10.97 -8.96
N PRO A 72 -17.66 -12.08 -8.39
CA PRO A 72 -18.29 -13.39 -8.54
C PRO A 72 -19.47 -13.58 -7.58
N ASP A 73 -20.35 -14.54 -7.89
CA ASP A 73 -21.47 -14.93 -7.03
C ASP A 73 -20.99 -15.21 -5.58
N GLY A 74 -21.73 -14.71 -4.60
CA GLY A 74 -21.44 -14.85 -3.17
C GLY A 74 -20.33 -13.93 -2.64
N ALA A 75 -19.61 -13.20 -3.51
CA ALA A 75 -18.65 -12.20 -3.02
C ALA A 75 -19.35 -11.07 -2.27
N LEU A 76 -18.61 -10.43 -1.38
CA LEU A 76 -19.01 -9.17 -0.76
C LEU A 76 -18.34 -8.02 -1.49
N VAL A 77 -19.07 -6.92 -1.68
CA VAL A 77 -18.57 -5.71 -2.29
C VAL A 77 -18.84 -4.54 -1.36
N ALA A 78 -17.82 -3.73 -1.11
CA ALA A 78 -17.94 -2.45 -0.42
C ALA A 78 -17.64 -1.30 -1.40
N THR A 79 -18.66 -0.52 -1.76
CA THR A 79 -18.53 0.57 -2.74
C THR A 79 -19.55 1.68 -2.48
N ALA A 80 -19.28 2.89 -2.95
CA ALA A 80 -20.18 4.04 -2.82
C ALA A 80 -21.53 3.76 -3.49
N GLU A 81 -22.61 4.34 -2.94
CA GLU A 81 -24.00 4.17 -3.39
C GLU A 81 -24.18 4.29 -4.90
N ALA A 82 -23.65 5.35 -5.53
CA ALA A 82 -23.75 5.50 -6.99
C ALA A 82 -23.04 4.39 -7.78
N CYS A 83 -21.93 3.85 -7.28
CA CYS A 83 -21.25 2.70 -7.90
C CYS A 83 -21.96 1.38 -7.64
N PHE A 84 -22.64 1.27 -6.50
CA PHE A 84 -23.46 0.12 -6.13
C PHE A 84 -24.67 0.00 -7.06
N GLU A 85 -25.36 1.11 -7.31
CA GLU A 85 -26.53 1.17 -8.19
C GLU A 85 -26.17 1.01 -9.68
N ALA A 86 -25.00 1.50 -10.10
CA ALA A 86 -24.52 1.40 -11.47
C ALA A 86 -23.81 0.06 -11.78
N ALA A 87 -23.80 -0.89 -10.84
CA ALA A 87 -23.14 -2.18 -11.00
C ALA A 87 -23.84 -3.05 -12.08
N ASP A 88 -23.03 -3.75 -12.88
CA ASP A 88 -23.56 -4.77 -13.80
C ASP A 88 -23.89 -6.07 -13.02
N ALA A 89 -23.35 -6.22 -11.81
CA ALA A 89 -23.66 -7.31 -10.87
C ALA A 89 -24.96 -7.03 -10.12
N VAL A 90 -25.72 -8.09 -9.78
CA VAL A 90 -26.89 -7.95 -8.90
C VAL A 90 -26.39 -7.97 -7.45
N LEU A 91 -26.51 -6.85 -6.76
CA LEU A 91 -26.06 -6.67 -5.38
C LEU A 91 -27.26 -6.59 -4.43
N GLU A 92 -27.24 -7.39 -3.37
CA GLU A 92 -28.17 -7.27 -2.25
C GLU A 92 -27.50 -6.50 -1.11
N LEU A 93 -28.11 -5.40 -0.68
CA LEU A 93 -27.58 -4.58 0.42
C LEU A 93 -27.58 -5.36 1.74
N ILE A 94 -26.43 -5.38 2.41
CA ILE A 94 -26.28 -5.95 3.75
C ILE A 94 -26.19 -4.84 4.79
N GLU A 95 -25.35 -3.83 4.54
CA GLU A 95 -25.03 -2.80 5.53
C GLU A 95 -24.72 -1.47 4.85
N LYS A 96 -25.24 -0.38 5.41
CA LYS A 96 -24.86 1.00 5.05
C LYS A 96 -23.82 1.48 6.05
N SER A 97 -22.61 1.77 5.58
CA SER A 97 -21.55 2.25 6.48
C SER A 97 -21.78 3.71 6.90
N SER A 98 -21.07 4.13 7.94
CA SER A 98 -21.04 5.53 8.41
C SER A 98 -20.17 6.45 7.53
N PHE A 99 -19.46 5.90 6.54
CA PHE A 99 -18.54 6.65 5.70
C PHE A 99 -19.23 7.15 4.44
N ALA A 100 -19.01 8.43 4.13
CA ALA A 100 -19.45 9.05 2.89
C ALA A 100 -18.28 9.32 1.95
N THR A 101 -18.57 9.23 0.66
CA THR A 101 -17.72 9.69 -0.43
C THR A 101 -18.48 10.76 -1.21
N PRO A 102 -17.85 11.49 -2.14
CA PRO A 102 -18.59 12.35 -3.07
C PRO A 102 -19.64 11.61 -3.92
N LEU A 103 -19.53 10.28 -4.02
CA LEU A 103 -20.48 9.40 -4.72
C LEU A 103 -21.54 8.78 -3.80
N GLY A 104 -21.69 9.33 -2.59
CA GLY A 104 -22.64 8.84 -1.59
C GLY A 104 -21.99 7.96 -0.52
N PRO A 105 -22.80 7.43 0.41
CA PRO A 105 -22.36 6.53 1.48
C PRO A 105 -21.77 5.24 0.91
N VAL A 106 -20.79 4.65 1.60
CA VAL A 106 -20.24 3.34 1.21
C VAL A 106 -21.19 2.25 1.70
N LEU A 107 -21.69 1.45 0.77
CA LEU A 107 -22.59 0.32 1.01
C LEU A 107 -21.80 -0.98 0.95
N VAL A 108 -22.16 -1.93 1.81
CA VAL A 108 -21.69 -3.32 1.75
C VAL A 108 -22.84 -4.19 1.29
N GLY A 109 -22.63 -4.95 0.21
CA GLY A 109 -23.63 -5.88 -0.31
C GLY A 109 -23.04 -7.20 -0.79
N GLU A 110 -23.90 -8.19 -0.90
CA GLU A 110 -23.59 -9.52 -1.43
C GLU A 110 -23.94 -9.60 -2.91
N VAL A 111 -23.04 -10.18 -3.69
CA VAL A 111 -23.25 -10.44 -5.12
C VAL A 111 -24.17 -11.65 -5.27
N LYS A 112 -25.43 -11.41 -5.63
CA LYS A 112 -26.43 -12.47 -5.95
C LYS A 112 -26.27 -13.00 -7.36
N LYS A 113 -25.79 -12.16 -8.28
CA LYS A 113 -25.44 -12.53 -9.66
C LYS A 113 -24.18 -11.82 -10.10
N ALA A 114 -23.23 -12.59 -10.58
CA ALA A 114 -21.91 -12.14 -10.97
C ALA A 114 -21.99 -11.09 -12.06
N GLY A 115 -21.09 -10.12 -11.97
CA GLY A 115 -21.03 -9.02 -12.91
C GLY A 115 -19.82 -8.15 -12.63
N ARG A 116 -19.81 -6.97 -13.22
CA ARG A 116 -18.74 -6.00 -13.05
C ARG A 116 -19.18 -4.89 -12.11
N VAL A 117 -18.27 -4.47 -11.24
CA VAL A 117 -18.51 -3.40 -10.27
C VAL A 117 -17.35 -2.40 -10.30
N GLU A 118 -17.68 -1.13 -10.13
CA GLU A 118 -16.71 -0.08 -9.84
C GLU A 118 -16.56 0.04 -8.33
N LEU A 119 -15.33 0.07 -7.83
CA LEU A 119 -15.05 0.18 -6.40
C LEU A 119 -14.68 1.62 -6.04
N ALA A 120 -15.53 2.24 -5.22
CA ALA A 120 -15.32 3.56 -4.64
C ALA A 120 -15.43 3.43 -3.12
N GLY A 121 -14.30 3.42 -2.43
CA GLY A 121 -14.30 3.29 -0.97
C GLY A 121 -14.01 4.59 -0.23
N PRO A 122 -13.87 4.54 1.10
CA PRO A 122 -13.62 5.71 1.92
C PRO A 122 -12.20 6.25 1.66
N ALA A 123 -12.05 7.56 1.78
CA ALA A 123 -10.75 8.21 1.62
C ALA A 123 -9.82 8.01 2.83
N SER A 124 -10.36 7.68 4.01
CA SER A 124 -9.62 7.52 5.25
C SER A 124 -9.17 6.07 5.48
N VAL A 125 -7.99 5.90 6.09
CA VAL A 125 -7.46 4.59 6.51
C VAL A 125 -8.37 3.95 7.56
N SER A 126 -8.91 4.73 8.49
CA SER A 126 -9.83 4.23 9.52
C SER A 126 -11.10 3.66 8.92
N GLY A 127 -11.69 4.32 7.92
CA GLY A 127 -12.88 3.82 7.24
C GLY A 127 -12.62 2.57 6.44
N LEU A 128 -11.47 2.50 5.76
CA LEU A 128 -11.08 1.31 5.03
C LEU A 128 -10.89 0.11 5.98
N LEU A 129 -10.26 0.33 7.13
CA LEU A 129 -10.08 -0.70 8.16
C LEU A 129 -11.42 -1.20 8.71
N GLU A 130 -12.36 -0.30 8.98
CA GLU A 130 -13.70 -0.68 9.45
C GLU A 130 -14.43 -1.52 8.41
N LEU A 131 -14.39 -1.15 7.13
CA LEU A 131 -15.00 -1.93 6.06
C LEU A 131 -14.37 -3.31 5.92
N VAL A 132 -13.03 -3.42 5.95
CA VAL A 132 -12.34 -4.72 5.93
C VAL A 132 -12.82 -5.61 7.08
N LYS A 133 -12.93 -5.06 8.29
CA LYS A 133 -13.46 -5.78 9.45
C LYS A 133 -14.93 -6.17 9.27
N THR A 134 -15.77 -5.29 8.75
CA THR A 134 -17.16 -5.58 8.42
C THR A 134 -17.26 -6.72 7.41
N MET A 135 -16.50 -6.71 6.33
CA MET A 135 -16.52 -7.79 5.33
C MET A 135 -16.13 -9.15 5.93
N HIS A 136 -15.13 -9.19 6.81
CA HIS A 136 -14.79 -10.42 7.52
C HIS A 136 -15.90 -10.87 8.48
N ARG A 137 -16.55 -9.95 9.20
CA ARG A 137 -17.72 -10.27 10.05
C ARG A 137 -18.89 -10.81 9.24
N GLN A 138 -19.10 -10.29 8.03
CA GLN A 138 -20.13 -10.74 7.09
C GLN A 138 -19.72 -12.02 6.31
N GLY A 139 -18.59 -12.64 6.66
CA GLY A 139 -18.21 -13.97 6.17
C GLY A 139 -17.26 -14.02 4.98
N ALA A 140 -16.61 -12.91 4.59
CA ALA A 140 -15.53 -12.98 3.61
C ALA A 140 -14.32 -13.75 4.16
N ASP A 141 -13.91 -14.81 3.46
CA ASP A 141 -12.69 -15.57 3.77
C ASP A 141 -11.43 -14.76 3.47
N ARG A 142 -11.49 -13.95 2.39
CA ARG A 142 -10.38 -13.14 1.89
C ARG A 142 -10.89 -11.78 1.46
N VAL A 143 -10.23 -10.71 1.87
CA VAL A 143 -10.54 -9.34 1.44
C VAL A 143 -9.43 -8.83 0.53
N LEU A 144 -9.80 -8.31 -0.64
CA LEU A 144 -8.93 -7.64 -1.58
C LEU A 144 -9.19 -6.14 -1.54
N VAL A 145 -8.12 -5.39 -1.33
CA VAL A 145 -8.14 -3.94 -1.28
C VAL A 145 -7.50 -3.38 -2.55
N ASP A 146 -8.30 -2.70 -3.36
CA ASP A 146 -7.81 -1.95 -4.51
C ASP A 146 -7.23 -0.62 -4.02
N GLY A 147 -5.90 -0.53 -3.96
CA GLY A 147 -5.22 0.68 -3.50
C GLY A 147 -5.37 1.82 -4.51
N ALA A 148 -5.66 3.05 -4.04
CA ALA A 148 -5.58 4.22 -4.91
C ALA A 148 -4.15 4.39 -5.49
N ILE A 149 -4.09 4.94 -6.70
CA ILE A 149 -2.83 5.17 -7.41
C ILE A 149 -1.90 6.03 -6.53
N ASN A 150 -0.64 5.62 -6.39
CA ASN A 150 0.37 6.32 -5.59
C ASN A 150 0.05 6.49 -4.10
N ARG A 151 -1.00 5.85 -3.58
CA ARG A 151 -1.34 5.89 -2.15
C ARG A 151 -1.01 4.55 -1.52
N LEU A 152 0.07 4.55 -0.73
CA LEU A 152 0.49 3.37 0.05
C LEU A 152 -0.45 3.05 1.22
N ALA A 153 -1.43 3.89 1.53
CA ALA A 153 -2.32 3.76 2.68
C ALA A 153 -2.98 2.37 2.82
N SER A 154 -3.36 1.75 1.69
CA SER A 154 -3.93 0.39 1.65
C SER A 154 -2.92 -0.72 1.99
N ALA A 155 -1.62 -0.46 1.83
CA ALA A 155 -0.53 -1.36 2.18
C ALA A 155 -0.11 -1.26 3.65
N SER A 156 -0.73 -0.37 4.45
CA SER A 156 -0.45 -0.28 5.88
C SER A 156 -0.77 -1.63 6.53
N PRO A 157 0.09 -2.16 7.41
CA PRO A 157 -0.17 -3.41 8.11
C PRO A 157 -1.41 -3.35 9.02
N ALA A 158 -1.90 -2.14 9.32
CA ALA A 158 -3.17 -1.95 10.00
C ALA A 158 -4.38 -2.37 9.14
N VAL A 159 -4.25 -2.38 7.81
CA VAL A 159 -5.32 -2.66 6.85
C VAL A 159 -5.12 -4.02 6.17
N SER A 160 -3.90 -4.38 5.77
CA SER A 160 -3.62 -5.59 5.00
C SER A 160 -2.51 -6.45 5.58
N ASP A 161 -2.64 -7.77 5.43
CA ASP A 161 -1.62 -8.75 5.85
C ASP A 161 -0.50 -8.89 4.81
N GLY A 162 -0.76 -8.46 3.58
CA GLY A 162 0.18 -8.51 2.48
C GLY A 162 -0.15 -7.53 1.38
N THR A 163 0.89 -7.12 0.66
CA THR A 163 0.83 -6.12 -0.39
C THR A 163 1.40 -6.67 -1.68
N ILE A 164 0.73 -6.43 -2.80
CA ILE A 164 1.23 -6.67 -4.15
C ILE A 164 1.47 -5.31 -4.80
N LEU A 165 2.66 -5.10 -5.36
CA LEU A 165 3.03 -3.87 -6.04
C LEU A 165 2.88 -4.04 -7.55
N ALA A 166 2.01 -3.27 -8.18
CA ALA A 166 1.86 -3.24 -9.63
C ALA A 166 2.70 -2.11 -10.24
N THR A 167 3.58 -2.47 -11.17
CA THR A 167 4.45 -1.55 -11.94
C THR A 167 4.35 -1.85 -13.43
N GLY A 168 4.84 -0.96 -14.28
CA GLY A 168 4.74 -1.14 -15.73
C GLY A 168 5.34 -0.01 -16.54
N ALA A 169 5.32 -0.17 -17.87
CA ALA A 169 5.92 0.74 -18.83
C ALA A 169 5.46 2.19 -18.66
N SER A 170 4.20 2.43 -18.27
CA SER A 170 3.67 3.78 -18.03
C SER A 170 4.34 4.56 -16.87
N LEU A 171 5.21 3.93 -16.05
CA LEU A 171 5.86 4.56 -14.89
C LEU A 171 6.98 5.54 -15.24
N GLY A 172 7.60 5.39 -16.41
CA GLY A 172 8.82 6.10 -16.77
C GLY A 172 9.04 6.20 -18.28
N PRO A 173 9.91 7.11 -18.74
CA PRO A 173 10.21 7.23 -20.16
C PRO A 173 11.09 6.09 -20.70
N THR A 174 11.85 5.41 -19.83
CA THR A 174 12.77 4.32 -20.20
C THR A 174 12.64 3.16 -19.21
N MET A 175 12.99 1.95 -19.65
CA MET A 175 12.97 0.76 -18.79
C MET A 175 13.86 0.95 -17.56
N ASP A 176 15.03 1.54 -17.72
CA ASP A 176 15.94 1.91 -16.63
C ASP A 176 15.28 2.79 -15.57
N ASP A 177 14.50 3.79 -15.98
CA ASP A 177 13.78 4.67 -15.06
C ASP A 177 12.67 3.90 -14.31
N VAL A 178 11.93 3.04 -15.02
CA VAL A 178 10.91 2.16 -14.43
C VAL A 178 11.53 1.22 -13.39
N VAL A 179 12.67 0.60 -13.71
CA VAL A 179 13.42 -0.28 -12.80
C VAL A 179 13.90 0.50 -11.58
N LYS A 180 14.57 1.65 -11.76
CA LYS A 180 15.08 2.48 -10.64
C LYS A 180 13.96 2.91 -9.70
N LYS A 181 12.84 3.38 -10.24
CA LYS A 181 11.66 3.77 -9.46
C LYS A 181 11.06 2.58 -8.71
N THR A 182 10.95 1.43 -9.35
CA THR A 182 10.38 0.22 -8.75
C THR A 182 11.28 -0.33 -7.64
N VAL A 183 12.59 -0.40 -7.86
CA VAL A 183 13.58 -0.78 -6.86
C VAL A 183 13.50 0.14 -5.65
N PHE A 184 13.47 1.46 -5.85
CA PHE A 184 13.33 2.39 -4.74
C PHE A 184 12.01 2.21 -3.98
N ARG A 185 10.90 2.02 -4.69
CA ARG A 185 9.60 1.78 -4.05
C ARG A 185 9.60 0.50 -3.22
N ARG A 186 10.21 -0.58 -3.72
CA ARG A 186 10.43 -1.82 -2.97
C ARG A 186 11.25 -1.55 -1.71
N THR A 187 12.39 -0.84 -1.82
CA THR A 187 13.24 -0.49 -0.68
C THR A 187 12.45 0.22 0.42
N ILE A 188 11.59 1.17 0.05
CA ILE A 188 10.70 1.84 1.00
C ILE A 188 9.72 0.84 1.64
N LEU A 189 9.01 0.03 0.86
CA LEU A 189 8.03 -0.93 1.38
C LEU A 189 8.66 -2.00 2.28
N GLU A 190 9.91 -2.38 2.02
CA GLU A 190 10.66 -3.38 2.80
C GLU A 190 11.42 -2.79 3.99
N THR A 191 11.16 -1.53 4.37
CA THR A 191 11.76 -0.87 5.54
C THR A 191 11.79 -1.83 6.74
N PRO A 192 12.97 -2.06 7.36
CA PRO A 192 13.12 -3.05 8.42
C PRO A 192 12.30 -2.67 9.66
N ALA A 193 11.88 -3.69 10.42
CA ALA A 193 11.18 -3.48 11.67
C ALA A 193 12.15 -3.03 12.77
N VAL A 194 11.63 -2.36 13.79
CA VAL A 194 12.37 -2.19 15.06
C VAL A 194 12.49 -3.56 15.75
N GLU A 195 13.72 -4.03 15.94
CA GLU A 195 14.02 -5.32 16.59
C GLU A 195 14.24 -5.19 18.11
N ASP A 196 14.59 -4.00 18.59
CA ASP A 196 14.78 -3.72 20.01
C ASP A 196 13.41 -3.53 20.70
N ASP A 197 13.04 -4.46 21.59
CA ASP A 197 11.75 -4.49 22.28
C ASP A 197 11.51 -3.27 23.17
N LEU A 198 12.56 -2.74 23.81
CA LEU A 198 12.47 -1.54 24.63
C LEU A 198 12.21 -0.32 23.75
N LEU A 199 12.96 -0.18 22.66
CA LEU A 199 12.76 0.90 21.70
C LEU A 199 11.36 0.85 21.06
N LEU A 200 10.90 -0.35 20.71
CA LEU A 200 9.59 -0.60 20.11
C LEU A 200 8.44 -0.24 21.07
N SER A 201 8.52 -0.66 22.33
CA SER A 201 7.51 -0.38 23.36
C SER A 201 7.42 1.12 23.65
N LEU A 202 8.55 1.78 23.92
CA LEU A 202 8.59 3.22 24.20
C LEU A 202 8.12 4.07 23.01
N ALA A 203 8.48 3.69 21.78
CA ALA A 203 8.00 4.38 20.59
C ALA A 203 6.48 4.26 20.42
N LYS A 204 5.91 3.07 20.68
CA LYS A 204 4.45 2.85 20.62
C LYS A 204 3.71 3.64 21.69
N GLU A 205 4.16 3.58 22.93
CA GLU A 205 3.56 4.31 24.06
C GLU A 205 3.64 5.83 23.88
N GLY A 206 4.79 6.33 23.42
CA GLY A 206 4.96 7.74 23.12
C GLY A 206 4.00 8.24 22.03
N LEU A 207 3.72 7.42 21.00
CA LEU A 207 2.73 7.72 19.96
C LEU A 207 1.27 7.59 20.40
N VAL A 208 1.00 7.04 21.59
CA VAL A 208 -0.33 7.13 22.21
C VAL A 208 -0.47 8.48 22.92
N SER A 209 0.60 8.95 23.56
CA SER A 209 0.65 10.22 24.29
C SER A 209 0.78 11.46 23.40
N GLY A 210 1.31 11.31 22.17
CA GLY A 210 1.51 12.38 21.18
C GLY A 210 1.46 11.86 19.75
N ASN A 211 1.70 12.71 18.76
CA ASN A 211 1.77 12.33 17.34
C ASN A 211 3.20 12.27 16.78
N ALA A 212 4.20 12.57 17.61
CA ALA A 212 5.61 12.35 17.37
C ALA A 212 6.36 12.17 18.70
N VAL A 213 7.55 11.57 18.70
CA VAL A 213 8.31 11.26 19.93
C VAL A 213 9.80 11.43 19.71
N LEU A 214 10.50 12.00 20.69
CA LEU A 214 11.96 11.89 20.83
C LEU A 214 12.29 10.86 21.91
N LEU A 215 13.22 9.96 21.60
CA LEU A 215 13.78 9.04 22.57
C LEU A 215 15.22 9.46 22.86
N HIS A 216 15.46 10.02 24.04
CA HIS A 216 16.79 10.47 24.47
C HIS A 216 17.48 9.36 25.26
N ARG A 217 18.76 9.10 25.00
CA ARG A 217 19.55 8.13 25.76
C ARG A 217 19.76 8.64 27.19
N GLU A 218 19.45 7.80 28.17
CA GLU A 218 19.68 8.10 29.60
C GLU A 218 20.15 6.83 30.32
N GLY A 219 21.45 6.77 30.64
CA GLY A 219 22.08 5.56 31.19
C GLY A 219 21.88 4.34 30.27
N ASN A 220 21.30 3.28 30.84
CA ASN A 220 20.97 2.04 30.11
C ASN A 220 19.57 2.07 29.46
N GLY A 221 18.84 3.18 29.56
CA GLY A 221 17.47 3.32 29.08
C GLY A 221 17.25 4.52 28.17
N TYR A 222 15.99 4.94 28.09
CA TYR A 222 15.58 6.09 27.31
C TYR A 222 14.58 6.95 28.08
N ARG A 223 14.74 8.27 27.96
CA ARG A 223 13.72 9.25 28.35
C ARG A 223 12.82 9.52 27.15
N VAL A 224 11.52 9.34 27.34
CA VAL A 224 10.50 9.58 26.31
C VAL A 224 10.03 11.02 26.36
N GLU A 225 10.10 11.73 25.24
CA GLU A 225 9.55 13.08 25.10
C GLU A 225 8.54 13.10 23.96
N ALA A 226 7.25 12.99 24.31
CA ALA A 226 6.15 13.02 23.36
C ALA A 226 5.84 14.46 22.93
N VAL A 227 5.64 14.63 21.62
CA VAL A 227 5.23 15.88 21.00
C VAL A 227 3.80 15.72 20.49
N ARG A 228 2.94 16.69 20.82
CA ARG A 228 1.54 16.70 20.40
C ARG A 228 1.26 17.97 19.61
N GLU A 229 1.22 17.82 18.30
CA GLU A 229 0.84 18.89 17.38
C GLU A 229 -0.57 18.71 16.82
N MET A 230 -1.31 19.80 16.65
CA MET A 230 -2.62 19.75 15.99
C MET A 230 -2.49 19.42 14.50
N ILE A 231 -1.40 19.87 13.85
CA ILE A 231 -1.10 19.60 12.45
C ILE A 231 0.02 18.56 12.40
N PRO A 232 -0.26 17.30 12.01
CA PRO A 232 0.75 16.22 12.05
C PRO A 232 2.00 16.48 11.23
N LEU A 233 1.91 17.30 10.17
CA LEU A 233 3.06 17.69 9.34
C LEU A 233 4.05 18.59 10.10
N LEU A 234 3.58 19.38 11.07
CA LEU A 234 4.41 20.26 11.88
C LEU A 234 5.10 19.52 13.04
N ALA A 235 4.62 18.33 13.38
CA ALA A 235 5.22 17.51 14.44
C ALA A 235 6.70 17.22 14.16
N GLY A 236 7.08 17.07 12.88
CA GLY A 236 8.47 16.88 12.48
C GLY A 236 9.37 18.06 12.86
N ALA A 237 8.94 19.30 12.56
CA ALA A 237 9.70 20.50 12.92
C ALA A 237 9.88 20.62 14.45
N GLN A 238 8.83 20.31 15.22
CA GLN A 238 8.90 20.31 16.68
C GLN A 238 9.85 19.24 17.24
N LEU A 239 10.00 18.09 16.58
CA LEU A 239 11.02 17.12 16.96
C LEU A 239 12.43 17.71 16.77
N ILE A 240 12.66 18.42 15.66
CA ILE A 240 13.95 19.07 15.37
C ILE A 240 14.26 20.12 16.44
N ASP A 241 13.31 20.98 16.79
CA ASP A 241 13.50 22.04 17.80
C ASP A 241 13.82 21.50 19.20
N LYS A 242 13.30 20.31 19.55
CA LYS A 242 13.44 19.71 20.88
C LYS A 242 14.52 18.64 20.97
N CYS A 243 15.17 18.31 19.86
CA CYS A 243 16.19 17.28 19.85
C CYS A 243 17.45 17.72 20.62
N ARG A 244 18.24 16.75 21.06
CA ARG A 244 19.40 16.95 21.92
C ARG A 244 20.53 16.06 21.43
N ARG A 245 21.76 16.34 21.87
CA ARG A 245 22.92 15.50 21.52
C ARG A 245 22.70 14.02 21.88
N GLU A 246 21.98 13.75 22.97
CA GLU A 246 21.66 12.39 23.45
C GLU A 246 20.42 11.78 22.77
N THR A 247 19.76 12.48 21.84
CA THR A 247 18.65 11.92 21.07
C THR A 247 19.12 10.69 20.32
N ALA A 248 18.51 9.55 20.63
CA ALA A 248 18.84 8.25 20.07
C ALA A 248 17.85 7.81 19.00
N ALA A 249 16.60 8.29 19.06
CA ALA A 249 15.64 8.09 17.99
C ALA A 249 14.62 9.23 17.83
N PHE A 250 14.22 9.47 16.59
CA PHE A 250 13.09 10.30 16.17
C PHE A 250 11.93 9.39 15.75
N VAL A 251 10.78 9.48 16.40
CA VAL A 251 9.60 8.67 16.08
C VAL A 251 8.53 9.55 15.44
N PHE A 252 8.21 9.27 14.18
CA PHE A 252 7.20 10.00 13.42
C PHE A 252 5.89 9.23 13.39
N GLY A 253 4.86 9.77 14.05
CA GLY A 253 3.49 9.28 13.94
C GLY A 253 2.74 9.81 12.72
N GLY A 254 3.29 10.84 12.04
CA GLY A 254 2.78 11.47 10.82
C GLY A 254 3.49 10.99 9.56
N ALA A 255 3.71 11.89 8.61
CA ALA A 255 4.54 11.67 7.42
C ALA A 255 6.00 12.05 7.74
N LEU A 256 6.94 11.26 7.25
CA LEU A 256 8.36 11.61 7.18
C LEU A 256 8.65 12.15 5.78
N VAL A 257 9.15 13.39 5.70
CA VAL A 257 9.46 14.06 4.43
C VAL A 257 10.96 14.37 4.32
N ASP A 258 11.41 14.74 3.11
CA ASP A 258 12.80 15.04 2.80
C ASP A 258 13.44 16.04 3.78
N ASN A 259 12.74 17.14 4.08
CA ASN A 259 13.24 18.17 4.99
C ASN A 259 13.57 17.58 6.37
N ASN A 260 12.76 16.67 6.90
CA ASN A 260 13.04 16.07 8.22
C ASN A 260 14.36 15.31 8.21
N LEU A 261 14.67 14.57 7.15
CA LEU A 261 15.94 13.86 7.05
C LEU A 261 17.11 14.82 6.82
N GLN A 262 16.91 15.90 6.06
CA GLN A 262 17.91 16.95 5.86
C GLN A 262 18.26 17.63 7.18
N ASP A 263 17.26 18.09 7.93
CA ASP A 263 17.45 18.74 9.24
C ASP A 263 18.22 17.83 10.21
N ILE A 264 17.86 16.53 10.28
CA ILE A 264 18.60 15.56 11.10
C ILE A 264 20.05 15.41 10.62
N MET A 265 20.30 15.37 9.31
CA MET A 265 21.66 15.28 8.79
C MET A 265 22.47 16.55 9.04
N GLU A 266 21.85 17.72 9.16
CA GLU A 266 22.54 18.96 9.50
C GLU A 266 22.93 19.01 10.99
N LEU A 267 22.05 18.51 11.86
CA LEU A 267 22.26 18.53 13.31
C LEU A 267 23.19 17.43 13.84
N TYR A 268 23.29 16.29 13.13
CA TYR A 268 24.04 15.13 13.61
C TYR A 268 25.07 14.65 12.59
N GLU A 269 26.31 14.47 13.03
CA GLU A 269 27.35 13.78 12.24
C GLU A 269 26.99 12.30 12.03
N ASN A 270 26.48 11.65 13.08
CA ASN A 270 25.93 10.30 13.06
C ASN A 270 24.43 10.37 13.41
N PRO A 271 23.53 10.34 12.41
CA PRO A 271 22.10 10.51 12.61
C PRO A 271 21.51 9.48 13.57
N PRO A 272 20.67 9.92 14.54
CA PRO A 272 19.86 9.03 15.36
C PRO A 272 18.89 8.20 14.51
N VAL A 273 18.37 7.11 15.06
CA VAL A 273 17.43 6.25 14.33
C VAL A 273 16.14 7.00 14.05
N VAL A 274 15.65 6.95 12.82
CA VAL A 274 14.31 7.43 12.48
C VAL A 274 13.35 6.25 12.48
N ILE A 275 12.27 6.35 13.23
CA ILE A 275 11.24 5.33 13.37
C ILE A 275 9.93 5.89 12.82
N VAL A 276 9.33 5.17 11.88
CA VAL A 276 7.98 5.48 11.37
C VAL A 276 7.00 4.41 11.80
N ARG A 277 5.70 4.72 11.76
CA ARG A 277 4.66 3.74 12.08
C ARG A 277 4.74 2.52 11.14
N ASP A 278 4.81 2.79 9.85
CA ASP A 278 5.00 1.84 8.76
C ASP A 278 5.54 2.58 7.53
N ALA A 279 5.95 1.85 6.50
CA ALA A 279 6.53 2.43 5.29
C ALA A 279 5.56 3.29 4.46
N THR A 280 4.24 3.27 4.74
CA THR A 280 3.27 4.15 4.08
C THR A 280 3.45 5.61 4.48
N ARG A 281 4.24 5.88 5.52
CA ARG A 281 4.56 7.22 6.04
C ARG A 281 5.83 7.83 5.46
N LEU A 282 6.55 7.10 4.61
CA LEU A 282 7.80 7.55 4.01
C LEU A 282 7.53 8.30 2.70
N PHE A 283 7.58 9.63 2.76
CA PHE A 283 7.44 10.54 1.63
C PHE A 283 8.79 11.19 1.32
N VAL A 284 9.79 10.34 1.10
CA VAL A 284 11.17 10.76 0.86
C VAL A 284 11.62 10.42 -0.56
N SER A 285 12.42 11.30 -1.15
CA SER A 285 12.99 11.10 -2.48
C SER A 285 14.16 10.10 -2.45
N PRO A 286 14.46 9.42 -3.58
CA PRO A 286 15.59 8.50 -3.65
C PRO A 286 16.94 9.15 -3.29
N GLU A 287 17.12 10.40 -3.66
CA GLU A 287 18.34 11.16 -3.40
C GLU A 287 18.54 11.38 -1.90
N ILE A 288 17.53 11.93 -1.22
CA ILE A 288 17.61 12.22 0.21
C ILE A 288 17.68 10.95 1.04
N TYR A 289 16.91 9.92 0.68
CA TYR A 289 17.01 8.60 1.31
C TYR A 289 18.44 8.06 1.21
N ARG A 290 19.04 8.06 0.01
CA ARG A 290 20.41 7.55 -0.19
C ARG A 290 21.44 8.35 0.60
N ARG A 291 21.33 9.68 0.63
CA ARG A 291 22.21 10.55 1.42
C ARG A 291 22.12 10.22 2.92
N TYR A 292 20.91 10.03 3.43
CA TYR A 292 20.67 9.69 4.83
C TYR A 292 21.29 8.34 5.21
N ILE A 293 21.08 7.30 4.39
CA ILE A 293 21.69 5.97 4.60
C ILE A 293 23.23 6.03 4.48
N ASN A 294 23.78 6.79 3.52
CA ASN A 294 25.22 6.96 3.37
C ASN A 294 25.86 7.66 4.59
N LYS A 295 25.11 8.49 5.30
CA LYS A 295 25.51 9.08 6.58
C LYS A 295 25.32 8.13 7.77
N ARG A 296 25.14 6.83 7.51
CA ARG A 296 24.86 5.78 8.50
C ARG A 296 23.53 5.94 9.24
N GLY A 297 22.64 6.79 8.72
CA GLY A 297 21.28 6.91 9.21
C GLY A 297 20.51 5.61 9.03
N ARG A 298 19.58 5.33 9.94
CA ARG A 298 18.73 4.12 9.91
C ARG A 298 17.27 4.54 9.98
N ILE A 299 16.46 4.01 9.07
CA ILE A 299 15.01 4.18 9.06
C ILE A 299 14.39 2.82 9.39
N LEU A 300 13.60 2.76 10.46
CA LEU A 300 12.92 1.57 10.95
C LEU A 300 11.40 1.80 10.98
N ALA A 301 10.64 0.71 10.92
CA ALA A 301 9.18 0.73 11.02
C ALA A 301 8.71 0.02 12.30
N LEU A 302 7.69 0.58 12.97
CA LEU A 302 7.02 -0.11 14.08
C LEU A 302 6.25 -1.35 13.61
N GLN A 303 5.74 -1.30 12.38
CA GLN A 303 5.06 -2.41 11.71
C GLN A 303 5.58 -2.53 10.28
N LYS A 304 6.11 -3.70 9.94
CA LYS A 304 6.67 -3.97 8.61
C LYS A 304 5.56 -4.28 7.61
N ILE A 305 5.65 -3.73 6.41
CA ILE A 305 4.79 -4.13 5.28
C ILE A 305 5.31 -5.45 4.70
N ASN A 306 4.41 -6.40 4.52
CA ASN A 306 4.70 -7.69 3.89
C ASN A 306 4.48 -7.59 2.37
N LEU A 307 5.51 -7.18 1.62
CA LEU A 307 5.49 -7.22 0.16
C LEU A 307 5.55 -8.69 -0.32
N ILE A 308 4.55 -9.10 -1.09
CA ILE A 308 4.36 -10.50 -1.51
C ILE A 308 5.00 -10.76 -2.87
N ALA A 309 4.74 -9.85 -3.81
CA ALA A 309 5.19 -9.94 -5.19
C ALA A 309 5.08 -8.56 -5.86
N VAL A 310 5.77 -8.43 -6.99
CA VAL A 310 5.60 -7.33 -7.94
C VAL A 310 4.96 -7.87 -9.22
N THR A 311 3.93 -7.20 -9.72
CA THR A 311 3.29 -7.55 -11.00
C THR A 311 3.62 -6.52 -12.07
N LEU A 312 3.82 -6.98 -13.30
CA LEU A 312 4.23 -6.15 -14.43
C LEU A 312 3.08 -5.89 -15.41
N ASN A 313 3.14 -4.72 -16.04
CA ASN A 313 2.46 -4.43 -17.29
C ASN A 313 3.46 -3.86 -18.31
N PRO A 314 3.85 -4.62 -19.35
CA PRO A 314 4.79 -4.16 -20.37
C PRO A 314 4.15 -3.16 -21.35
N THR A 315 2.83 -3.05 -21.38
CA THR A 315 2.10 -2.17 -22.30
C THR A 315 1.88 -0.79 -21.70
N ASP A 316 2.20 0.27 -22.45
CA ASP A 316 1.89 1.65 -22.14
C ASP A 316 0.86 2.19 -23.15
N PRO A 317 -0.31 2.69 -22.72
CA PRO A 317 -1.30 3.26 -23.65
C PRO A 317 -0.78 4.42 -24.52
N MET A 318 0.36 5.02 -24.17
CA MET A 318 1.04 6.06 -24.95
C MET A 318 2.03 5.49 -26.01
N GLY A 319 2.07 4.16 -26.20
CA GLY A 319 2.85 3.50 -27.25
C GLY A 319 4.30 3.17 -26.91
N ARG A 320 4.68 3.18 -25.62
CA ARG A 320 6.03 2.84 -25.14
C ARG A 320 6.06 1.42 -24.58
N ASP A 321 5.65 0.47 -25.39
CA ASP A 321 5.59 -0.93 -24.99
C ASP A 321 7.01 -1.51 -24.85
N TYR A 322 7.18 -2.38 -23.87
CA TYR A 322 8.39 -3.19 -23.73
C TYR A 322 8.14 -4.60 -24.23
N ASP A 323 9.20 -5.27 -24.67
CA ASP A 323 9.17 -6.71 -24.83
C ASP A 323 8.86 -7.37 -23.47
N PRO A 324 7.79 -8.18 -23.35
CA PRO A 324 7.35 -8.74 -22.06
C PRO A 324 8.40 -9.63 -21.39
N GLU A 325 9.12 -10.45 -22.16
CA GLU A 325 10.11 -11.40 -21.63
C GLU A 325 11.34 -10.66 -21.11
N MET A 326 11.88 -9.72 -21.90
CA MET A 326 12.99 -8.86 -21.49
C MET A 326 12.62 -8.03 -20.26
N PHE A 327 11.44 -7.42 -20.23
CA PHE A 327 11.01 -6.60 -19.09
C PHE A 327 10.87 -7.44 -17.82
N LEU A 328 10.30 -8.65 -17.93
CA LEU A 328 10.21 -9.60 -16.82
C LEU A 328 11.59 -10.02 -16.32
N GLN A 329 12.52 -10.35 -17.22
CA GLN A 329 13.88 -10.75 -16.86
C GLN A 329 14.62 -9.64 -16.11
N VAL A 330 14.68 -8.44 -16.68
CA VAL A 330 15.39 -7.28 -16.11
C VAL A 330 14.82 -6.92 -14.74
N MET A 331 13.48 -6.86 -14.61
CA MET A 331 12.86 -6.52 -13.34
C MET A 331 13.03 -7.63 -12.29
N SER A 332 12.97 -8.91 -12.70
CA SER A 332 13.19 -10.05 -11.80
C SER A 332 14.59 -10.05 -11.22
N GLU A 333 15.61 -9.72 -12.03
CA GLU A 333 16.99 -9.58 -11.58
C GLU A 333 17.15 -8.42 -10.60
N ALA A 334 16.61 -7.25 -10.94
CA ALA A 334 16.71 -6.03 -10.11
C ALA A 334 15.97 -6.15 -8.77
N LEU A 335 14.92 -6.97 -8.70
CA LEU A 335 14.06 -7.11 -7.51
C LEU A 335 14.30 -8.39 -6.71
N ARG A 336 15.36 -9.17 -6.97
CA ARG A 336 15.64 -10.35 -6.12
C ARG A 336 15.78 -9.98 -4.63
N PRO A 337 15.29 -10.84 -3.70
CA PRO A 337 14.57 -12.10 -3.91
C PRO A 337 13.03 -11.94 -4.04
N CYS A 338 12.49 -10.74 -4.23
CA CYS A 338 11.05 -10.53 -4.36
C CYS A 338 10.53 -11.15 -5.66
N PRO A 339 9.45 -11.97 -5.63
CA PRO A 339 8.85 -12.52 -6.84
C PRO A 339 8.33 -11.43 -7.78
N VAL A 340 8.59 -11.57 -9.08
CA VAL A 340 8.11 -10.66 -10.13
C VAL A 340 7.34 -11.46 -11.16
N LEU A 341 6.13 -11.00 -11.51
CA LEU A 341 5.19 -11.76 -12.34
C LEU A 341 4.57 -10.90 -13.43
N ASP A 342 4.60 -11.37 -14.68
CA ASP A 342 3.72 -10.86 -15.73
C ASP A 342 2.49 -11.76 -15.84
N LEU A 343 1.32 -11.24 -15.45
CA LEU A 343 0.10 -12.03 -15.33
C LEU A 343 -0.63 -12.30 -16.65
N VAL A 344 -0.18 -11.67 -17.74
CA VAL A 344 -0.68 -11.92 -19.09
C VAL A 344 0.22 -12.96 -19.74
N LEU A 345 1.54 -12.74 -19.75
CA LEU A 345 2.52 -13.69 -20.28
C LEU A 345 2.43 -15.06 -19.61
N GLN A 346 2.19 -15.11 -18.29
CA GLN A 346 2.00 -16.38 -17.58
C GLN A 346 0.76 -17.16 -18.01
N LYS A 347 -0.28 -16.51 -18.55
CA LYS A 347 -1.47 -17.23 -19.04
C LYS A 347 -1.19 -17.92 -20.36
N ASP A 348 -0.45 -17.27 -21.24
CA ASP A 348 -0.11 -17.81 -22.56
C ASP A 348 0.79 -19.05 -22.43
N ASN A 349 1.60 -19.13 -21.36
CA ASN A 349 2.41 -20.31 -21.03
C ASN A 349 1.65 -21.42 -20.28
N LEU A 350 0.39 -21.19 -19.88
CA LEU A 350 -0.45 -22.13 -19.14
C LEU A 350 -1.66 -22.63 -19.95
N SER A 351 -1.85 -22.11 -21.17
CA SER A 351 -2.88 -22.51 -22.15
C SER A 351 -2.36 -23.57 -23.11
#